data_AF-A0A4Y2SA10-F1
#
_entry.id   AF-A0A4Y2SA10-F1
#
_cell.length_a   1.000
_cell.length_b   1.000
_cell.length_c   1.000
_cell.angle_alpha   90.00
_cell.angle_beta   90.00
_cell.angle_gamma   90.00
#
_symmetry.space_group_name_H-M   'P 1'
#
loop_
_entity.id
_entity.type
_entity.pdbx_description
1 polymer ?
#
loop_
_entity_poly.entity_id
_entity_poly.type
_entity_poly.pdbx_seq_one_letter_code
_entity_poly.pdbx_strand_id
1 'polypeptide(L)'
;MALEDRKFLKFLSIGGGANEDYRVMQMIILAFGCKNSPFILSVVIKLHITKFEAEKPELVWMLNFGLYVDDLYFGADIVREAIELLPDAVTSLESGDFNLRNLRFWCLFWYPRVGWVPLLTCGTQPGVPE
;
A
#
# COMPACT_ATOMS: atom_id res chain seq x y z
N MET A 1 2.05 -2.97 17.48
CA MET A 1 2.53 -1.86 18.33
C MET A 1 2.13 -2.15 19.76
N ALA A 2 3.08 -2.13 20.69
CA ALA A 2 2.77 -2.42 22.08
C ALA A 2 1.88 -1.32 22.67
N LEU A 3 1.04 -1.68 23.64
CA LEU A 3 0.17 -0.72 24.34
C LEU A 3 0.99 0.41 25.00
N GLU A 4 2.17 0.06 25.50
CA GLU A 4 3.12 0.95 26.16
C GLU A 4 3.68 2.04 25.24
N ASP A 5 3.83 1.74 23.94
CA ASP A 5 4.38 2.67 22.94
C ASP A 5 3.35 3.71 22.50
N ARG A 6 2.06 3.46 22.70
CA ARG A 6 1.00 4.37 22.25
C ARG A 6 1.12 5.76 22.89
N LYS A 7 1.75 5.88 24.06
CA LYS A 7 1.98 7.17 24.72
C LYS A 7 2.79 8.15 23.86
N PHE A 8 3.60 7.64 22.93
CA PHE A 8 4.41 8.44 22.00
C PHE A 8 3.63 8.88 20.75
N LEU A 9 2.41 8.36 20.53
CA LEU A 9 1.56 8.72 19.40
C LEU A 9 0.43 9.69 19.78
N LYS A 10 0.65 10.47 20.84
CA LYS A 10 -0.26 11.56 21.20
C LYS A 10 0.05 12.76 20.34
N PHE A 11 -0.98 13.40 19.80
CA PHE A 11 -0.85 14.61 19.01
C PHE A 11 -1.91 15.62 19.40
N LEU A 12 -1.58 16.89 19.22
CA LEU A 12 -2.50 17.99 19.45
C LEU A 12 -3.32 18.22 18.19
N SER A 13 -4.64 18.08 18.30
CA SER A 13 -5.58 18.53 17.30
C SER A 13 -6.01 19.94 17.66
N ILE A 14 -5.64 20.89 16.82
CA ILE A 14 -6.02 22.30 16.95
C ILE A 14 -7.14 22.55 15.96
N GLY A 15 -8.17 23.23 16.43
CA GLY A 15 -9.28 23.66 15.61
C GLY A 15 -8.93 24.83 14.68
N GLY A 16 -9.70 25.01 13.60
CA GLY A 16 -9.40 25.99 12.53
C GLY A 16 -9.79 27.44 12.86
N GLY A 17 -10.71 27.64 13.81
CA GLY A 17 -11.28 28.93 14.18
C GLY A 17 -10.61 29.61 15.39
N ALA A 18 -10.82 30.93 15.49
CA ALA A 18 -10.20 31.81 16.50
C ALA A 18 -10.54 31.51 17.97
N ASN A 19 -11.50 30.62 18.23
CA ASN A 19 -11.99 30.23 19.57
C ASN A 19 -12.04 28.70 19.75
N GLU A 20 -11.36 27.92 18.91
CA GLU A 20 -11.45 26.46 18.99
C GLU A 20 -10.53 25.87 20.07
N ASP A 21 -11.13 25.10 20.98
CA ASP A 21 -10.43 24.33 22.00
C ASP A 21 -9.47 23.31 21.37
N TYR A 22 -8.26 23.20 21.92
CA TYR A 22 -7.33 22.16 21.52
C TYR A 22 -7.73 20.82 22.15
N ARG A 23 -7.55 19.71 21.41
CA ARG A 23 -7.78 18.36 21.91
C ARG A 23 -6.52 17.54 21.78
N VAL A 24 -6.15 16.82 22.83
CA VAL A 24 -5.09 15.82 22.77
C VAL A 24 -5.70 14.50 22.31
N MET A 25 -5.30 14.05 21.13
CA MET A 25 -5.71 12.77 20.54
C MET A 25 -4.56 11.76 20.65
N GLN A 26 -4.88 10.47 20.52
CA GLN A 26 -3.89 9.39 20.55
C GLN A 26 -4.21 8.38 19.45
N MET A 27 -3.23 8.02 18.63
CA MET A 27 -3.42 6.96 17.63
C MET A 27 -3.47 5.59 18.31
N ILE A 28 -4.49 4.80 17.96
CA ILE A 28 -4.68 3.41 18.43
C ILE A 28 -4.26 2.36 17.41
N ILE A 29 -4.18 2.76 16.14
CA ILE A 29 -3.71 1.96 15.02
C ILE A 29 -2.27 2.32 14.68
N LEU A 30 -1.65 1.50 13.83
CA LEU A 30 -0.30 1.74 13.33
C LEU A 30 -0.27 3.10 12.61
N ALA A 31 0.52 4.03 13.14
CA ALA A 31 0.63 5.38 12.61
C ALA A 31 1.40 5.40 11.27
N PHE A 32 0.88 6.11 10.28
CA PHE A 32 1.64 6.47 9.09
C PHE A 32 2.78 7.44 9.44
N GLY A 33 3.90 7.37 8.73
CA GLY A 33 5.07 8.23 8.93
C GLY A 33 6.00 7.84 10.09
N CYS A 34 5.63 6.85 10.91
CA CYS A 34 6.55 6.27 11.88
C CYS A 34 7.58 5.37 11.18
N LYS A 35 8.88 5.52 11.48
CA LYS A 35 9.96 4.72 10.85
C LYS A 35 9.74 3.21 10.91
N ASN A 36 9.13 2.71 11.98
CA ASN A 36 8.92 1.28 12.20
C ASN A 36 7.61 0.76 11.59
N SER A 37 6.68 1.66 11.24
CA SER A 37 5.39 1.33 10.64
C SER A 37 5.50 0.46 9.37
N PRO A 38 6.29 0.84 8.35
CA PRO A 38 6.39 0.06 7.13
C PRO A 38 6.97 -1.35 7.35
N PHE A 39 7.85 -1.53 8.33
CA PHE A 39 8.40 -2.85 8.66
C PHE A 39 7.36 -3.77 9.29
N ILE A 40 6.55 -3.24 10.22
CA ILE A 40 5.46 -4.02 10.82
C ILE A 40 4.44 -4.38 9.75
N LEU A 41 4.04 -3.41 8.91
CA LEU A 41 3.10 -3.64 7.83
C LEU A 41 3.61 -4.70 6.85
N SER A 42 4.88 -4.63 6.42
CA SER A 42 5.44 -5.60 5.46
C SER A 42 5.43 -7.02 5.99
N VAL A 43 5.70 -7.23 7.28
CA VAL A 43 5.62 -8.56 7.91
C VAL A 43 4.19 -9.09 7.89
N VAL A 44 3.20 -8.26 8.22
CA VAL A 44 1.79 -8.69 8.21
C VAL A 44 1.32 -9.01 6.80
N ILE A 45 1.69 -8.18 5.81
CA ILE A 45 1.36 -8.44 4.40
C ILE A 45 2.00 -9.74 3.93
N LYS A 46 3.30 -9.96 4.22
CA LYS A 46 4.01 -11.19 3.88
C LYS A 46 3.33 -12.43 4.47
N LEU A 47 2.91 -12.36 5.73
CA LEU A 47 2.17 -13.45 6.37
C LEU A 47 0.79 -13.69 5.75
N HIS A 48 0.13 -12.64 5.26
CA HIS A 48 -1.17 -12.78 4.60
C HIS A 48 -1.02 -13.42 3.21
N ILE A 49 -0.04 -12.98 2.42
CA ILE A 49 0.14 -13.45 1.04
C ILE A 49 0.63 -14.90 0.96
N THR A 50 1.32 -15.44 1.97
CA THR A 50 1.76 -16.86 1.98
C THR A 50 0.62 -17.86 1.83
N LYS A 51 -0.61 -17.47 2.17
CA LYS A 51 -1.80 -18.31 1.97
C LYS A 51 -2.09 -18.59 0.49
N PHE A 52 -1.64 -17.71 -0.40
CA PHE A 52 -1.88 -17.80 -1.84
C PHE A 52 -0.70 -18.45 -2.59
N GLU A 53 0.36 -18.86 -1.90
CA GLU A 53 1.59 -19.36 -2.52
C GLU A 53 1.38 -20.62 -3.37
N ALA A 54 0.42 -21.47 -2.98
CA ALA A 54 0.07 -22.68 -3.73
C ALA A 54 -0.75 -22.40 -5.00
N GLU A 55 -1.62 -21.38 -4.99
CA GLU A 55 -2.52 -21.08 -6.12
C GLU A 55 -1.93 -20.05 -7.10
N LYS A 56 -1.23 -19.04 -6.58
CA LYS A 56 -0.76 -17.87 -7.34
C LYS A 56 0.67 -17.48 -6.92
N PRO A 57 1.69 -18.30 -7.24
CA PRO A 57 3.08 -18.04 -6.84
C PRO A 57 3.64 -16.73 -7.43
N GLU A 58 3.26 -16.37 -8.65
CA GLU A 58 3.71 -15.11 -9.28
C GLU A 58 3.16 -13.87 -8.57
N LEU A 59 1.92 -13.95 -8.08
CA LEU A 59 1.32 -12.88 -7.28
C LEU A 59 2.08 -12.68 -5.96
N VAL A 60 2.39 -13.80 -5.28
CA VAL A 60 3.17 -13.76 -4.04
C VAL A 60 4.55 -13.19 -4.30
N TRP A 61 5.19 -13.56 -5.42
CA TRP A 61 6.47 -12.99 -5.83
C TRP A 61 6.39 -11.47 -6.05
N MET A 62 5.43 -11.02 -6.85
CA MET A 62 5.19 -9.59 -7.10
C MET A 62 5.00 -8.80 -5.80
N LEU A 63 4.13 -9.26 -4.91
CA LEU A 63 3.83 -8.56 -3.66
C LEU A 63 5.00 -8.59 -2.67
N ASN A 64 5.79 -9.67 -2.64
CA ASN A 64 6.89 -9.81 -1.71
C ASN A 64 8.11 -8.94 -2.10
N PHE A 65 8.33 -8.72 -3.39
CA PHE A 65 9.47 -7.94 -3.90
C PHE A 65 9.11 -6.51 -4.34
N GLY A 66 7.88 -6.31 -4.83
CA GLY A 66 7.46 -5.04 -5.40
C GLY A 66 6.74 -4.09 -4.44
N LEU A 67 6.19 -4.59 -3.34
CA LEU A 67 5.41 -3.76 -2.43
C LEU A 67 6.31 -3.03 -1.43
N TYR A 68 6.29 -1.70 -1.47
CA TYR A 68 6.97 -0.82 -0.52
C TYR A 68 5.98 0.15 0.14
N VAL A 69 5.69 -0.10 1.42
CA VAL A 69 4.75 0.69 2.23
C VAL A 69 3.34 0.71 1.62
N ASP A 70 3.06 1.69 0.76
CA ASP A 70 1.77 1.90 0.10
C ASP A 70 1.89 1.88 -1.44
N ASP A 71 3.10 1.74 -1.99
CA ASP A 71 3.40 1.75 -3.43
C ASP A 71 3.76 0.33 -3.92
N LEU A 72 3.22 -0.08 -5.07
CA LEU A 72 3.57 -1.34 -5.74
C LEU A 72 4.44 -1.03 -6.95
N TYR A 73 5.72 -1.36 -6.85
CA TYR A 73 6.71 -1.27 -7.93
C TYR A 73 6.88 -2.64 -8.56
N PHE A 74 6.34 -2.82 -9.76
CA PHE A 74 6.43 -4.09 -10.46
C PHE A 74 6.65 -3.88 -11.94
N GLY A 75 7.43 -4.76 -12.55
CA GLY A 75 7.64 -4.80 -13.99
C GLY A 75 7.59 -6.23 -14.46
N ALA A 76 7.08 -6.42 -15.68
CA ALA A 76 7.12 -7.68 -16.40
C ALA A 76 7.66 -7.42 -17.81
N ASP A 77 8.15 -8.48 -18.46
CA ASP A 77 8.63 -8.39 -19.84
C ASP A 77 7.50 -8.02 -20.81
N ILE A 78 6.25 -8.36 -20.46
CA ILE A 78 5.05 -8.05 -21.21
C ILE A 78 4.11 -7.20 -20.34
N VAL A 79 3.76 -6.01 -20.83
CA VAL A 79 2.86 -5.05 -20.14
C VAL A 79 1.53 -5.69 -19.74
N ARG A 80 0.99 -6.54 -20.62
CA ARG A 80 -0.29 -7.21 -20.39
C ARG A 80 -0.26 -8.13 -19.17
N GLU A 81 0.82 -8.88 -18.97
CA GLU A 81 0.99 -9.76 -17.81
C GLU A 81 1.02 -8.95 -16.51
N ALA A 82 1.75 -7.82 -16.50
CA ALA A 82 1.78 -6.92 -15.35
C ALA A 82 0.40 -6.32 -15.03
N ILE A 83 -0.39 -5.99 -16.05
CA ILE A 83 -1.75 -5.46 -15.86
C ILE A 83 -2.71 -6.54 -15.36
N GLU A 84 -2.60 -7.78 -15.87
CA GLU A 84 -3.48 -8.89 -15.49
C GLU A 84 -3.26 -9.35 -14.04
N LEU A 85 -2.05 -9.19 -13.50
CA LEU A 85 -1.73 -9.51 -12.10
C LEU A 85 -2.25 -8.48 -11.07
N LEU A 86 -2.52 -7.24 -11.50
CA LEU A 86 -2.90 -6.16 -10.58
C LEU A 86 -4.28 -6.37 -9.90
N PRO A 87 -5.36 -6.74 -10.61
CA PRO A 87 -6.65 -7.04 -9.97
C PRO A 87 -6.56 -8.18 -8.95
N ASP A 88 -5.77 -9.21 -9.26
CA ASP A 88 -5.52 -10.33 -8.36
C ASP A 88 -4.79 -9.90 -7.09
N ALA A 89 -3.88 -8.94 -7.20
CA ALA A 89 -3.19 -8.35 -6.05
C ALA A 89 -4.14 -7.55 -5.15
N VAL A 90 -4.97 -6.70 -5.77
CA VAL A 90 -5.95 -5.88 -5.05
C VAL A 90 -6.95 -6.78 -4.32
N THR A 91 -7.55 -7.76 -4.99
CA THR A 91 -8.51 -8.68 -4.37
C THR A 91 -7.89 -9.53 -3.25
N SER A 92 -6.65 -9.98 -3.43
CA SER A 92 -5.94 -10.76 -2.40
C SER A 92 -5.65 -9.92 -1.15
N LEU A 93 -5.28 -8.65 -1.32
CA LEU A 93 -5.08 -7.72 -0.19
C LEU A 93 -6.42 -7.29 0.44
N GLU A 94 -7.45 -7.03 -0.35
CA GLU A 94 -8.80 -6.75 0.15
C GLU A 94 -9.37 -7.90 0.99
N SER A 95 -9.07 -9.16 0.63
CA SER A 95 -9.46 -10.33 1.44
C SER A 95 -8.81 -10.35 2.84
N GLY A 96 -7.72 -9.60 3.02
CA GLY A 96 -7.03 -9.39 4.30
C GLY A 96 -7.45 -8.10 5.02
N ASP A 97 -8.52 -7.44 4.56
CA ASP A 97 -8.99 -6.13 5.05
C ASP A 97 -7.96 -4.99 4.86
N PHE A 98 -7.02 -5.16 3.91
CA PHE A 98 -6.11 -4.09 3.50
C PHE A 98 -6.85 -3.15 2.55
N ASN A 99 -7.21 -1.96 3.05
CA ASN A 99 -7.96 -0.98 2.27
C ASN A 99 -7.04 -0.10 1.40
N LEU A 100 -6.98 -0.41 0.10
CA LEU A 100 -6.03 0.13 -0.87
C LEU A 100 -6.56 1.37 -1.64
N ARG A 101 -7.13 2.36 -0.94
CA ARG A 101 -7.84 3.51 -1.57
C ARG A 101 -7.01 4.33 -2.55
N ASN A 102 -5.68 4.18 -2.56
CA ASN A 102 -4.78 4.89 -3.46
C ASN A 102 -3.52 4.07 -3.78
N LEU A 103 -3.66 2.76 -4.03
CA LEU A 103 -2.52 1.92 -4.43
C LEU A 103 -1.98 2.43 -5.76
N ARG A 104 -0.76 2.99 -5.72
CA ARG A 104 -0.07 3.43 -6.93
C ARG A 104 0.68 2.24 -7.50
N PHE A 105 0.29 1.86 -8.71
CA PHE A 105 1.03 0.88 -9.49
C PHE A 105 2.05 1.62 -10.36
N TRP A 106 3.32 1.34 -10.11
CA TRP A 106 4.42 1.86 -10.92
C TRP A 106 4.94 0.74 -11.81
N CYS A 107 4.36 0.64 -13.02
CA CYS A 107 4.91 -0.25 -14.04
C CYS A 107 6.13 0.41 -14.69
N LEU A 108 7.33 -0.09 -14.37
CA LEU A 108 8.59 0.41 -14.92
C LEU A 108 9.06 -0.53 -16.03
N PHE A 109 9.20 -0.01 -17.24
CA PHE A 109 9.69 -0.78 -18.39
C PHE A 109 11.09 -0.33 -18.80
N TRP A 110 11.98 -1.29 -19.06
CA TRP A 110 13.32 -0.98 -19.56
C TRP A 110 13.33 -0.90 -21.09
N TYR A 111 13.52 0.30 -21.63
CA TYR A 111 13.80 0.48 -23.05
C TYR A 111 15.31 0.59 -23.27
N PRO A 112 15.94 -0.25 -24.12
CA PRO A 112 17.39 -0.25 -24.35
C PRO A 112 17.98 1.11 -24.75
N ARG A 113 17.17 2.00 -25.34
CA ARG A 113 17.58 3.35 -25.78
C ARG A 113 17.15 4.48 -24.85
N VAL A 114 16.20 4.24 -23.95
CA VAL A 114 15.50 5.32 -23.21
C VAL A 114 15.60 5.12 -21.69
N GLY A 115 16.05 3.95 -21.24
CA GLY A 115 16.13 3.60 -19.83
C GLY A 115 14.78 3.16 -19.27
N TRP A 116 14.63 3.25 -17.94
CA TRP A 116 13.39 2.92 -17.23
C TRP A 116 12.33 3.99 -17.48
N VAL A 117 11.20 3.62 -18.08
CA VAL A 117 10.08 4.51 -18.36
C VAL A 117 8.85 4.06 -17.55
N PRO A 118 8.22 4.94 -16.73
CA PRO A 118 6.95 4.65 -16.06
C PRO A 118 5.81 4.66 -17.08
N LEU A 119 5.02 3.58 -17.14
CA LEU A 119 3.99 3.45 -18.18
C LEU A 119 2.63 4.05 -17.80
N LEU A 120 2.23 4.06 -16.52
CA LEU A 120 0.98 4.69 -16.05
C LEU A 120 0.98 4.90 -14.53
N THR A 121 0.41 6.01 -14.05
CA THR A 121 -0.10 6.13 -12.68
C THR A 121 -1.58 5.73 -12.70
N CYS A 122 -1.90 4.46 -12.43
CA CYS A 122 -3.31 4.06 -12.34
C CYS A 122 -3.85 4.51 -10.97
N GLY A 123 -4.49 5.67 -10.96
CA GLY A 123 -5.15 6.25 -9.80
C GLY A 123 -6.47 6.87 -10.25
N THR A 124 -7.44 6.03 -10.59
CA THR A 124 -8.84 6.44 -10.81
C THR A 124 -9.74 5.29 -10.42
N GLN A 125 -10.54 5.49 -9.37
CA GLN A 125 -11.64 4.59 -9.02
C GLN A 125 -12.57 4.45 -10.24
N PRO A 126 -13.07 3.25 -10.58
CA PRO A 126 -14.14 3.13 -11.57
C PRO A 126 -15.36 3.85 -11.01
N GLY A 127 -15.79 4.90 -11.73
CA GLY A 127 -16.96 5.69 -11.38
C GLY A 127 -18.22 4.84 -11.28
N VAL A 128 -18.99 5.09 -10.23
CA VAL A 128 -20.39 4.68 -10.09
C VAL A 128 -21.18 5.30 -11.25
N PRO A 129 -21.94 4.53 -12.04
CA PRO A 129 -22.79 5.12 -13.07
C PRO A 129 -24.02 5.78 -12.42
N GLU A 130 -24.30 7.03 -12.82
CA GLU A 130 -25.60 7.71 -12.63
C GLU A 130 -26.71 7.02 -13.43
#